data_AF-A0A419HGC6-F1
#
_entry.id   AF-A0A419HGC6-F1
#
_cell.length_a   1.000
_cell.length_b   1.000
_cell.length_c   1.000
_cell.angle_alpha   90.00
_cell.angle_beta   90.00
_cell.angle_gamma   90.00
#
_symmetry.space_group_name_H-M   'P 1'
#
loop_
_entity.id
_entity.type
_entity.pdbx_description
1 polymer ?
#
loop_
_entity_poly.entity_id
_entity_poly.type
_entity_poly.pdbx_seq_one_letter_code
_entity_poly.pdbx_strand_id
1 'polypeptide(L)'
;MIILGIGFVLWASFLYSPTAKTLLLSIGTPLLVSGVVATAQALINDEVRNRVLVEQLAKENDRVLRELAAQNRADNREFMPTITLLASNRPEVTFNLMINADLERTDDYLFQGFSGRYVAARLLLSSRRDVNLRAIIADPKESDVIDAKASYLLSALGTREDMERVREEVYSQCELGLIGFYLARHHCAKINLTLSREQSIIRFEIFDDSIWVGSFSDGTGPARVHPRTHRFGRDSVVYQMTRADHLRICRSDRFRHHTITPRTTEAQFHDLFAEITGRRLTPEQFTELRARFVEFQDRFAEVTGMEADH
;
A
#
# COMPACT_ATOMS: atom_id res chain seq x y z
N MET A 1 -56.10 -4.67 27.95
CA MET A 1 -56.92 -5.53 28.86
C MET A 1 -56.91 -5.07 30.32
N ILE A 2 -55.79 -4.60 30.89
CA ILE A 2 -55.72 -4.21 32.32
C ILE A 2 -56.69 -3.06 32.68
N ILE A 3 -56.81 -2.05 31.80
CA ILE A 3 -57.72 -0.90 32.00
C ILE A 3 -59.19 -1.34 32.02
N LEU A 4 -59.55 -2.36 31.22
CA LEU A 4 -60.90 -2.97 31.20
C LEU A 4 -61.19 -3.75 32.49
N GLY A 5 -60.19 -4.43 33.05
CA GLY A 5 -60.32 -5.14 34.32
C GLY A 5 -60.49 -4.22 35.54
N ILE A 6 -59.73 -3.11 35.59
CA ILE A 6 -59.83 -2.11 36.66
C ILE A 6 -61.20 -1.41 36.60
N GLY A 7 -61.68 -1.08 35.40
CA GLY A 7 -63.01 -0.50 35.20
C GLY A 7 -64.14 -1.44 35.64
N PHE A 8 -64.03 -2.74 35.38
CA PHE A 8 -65.03 -3.73 35.77
C PHE A 8 -65.10 -3.95 37.29
N VAL A 9 -63.95 -3.98 37.97
CA VAL A 9 -63.88 -4.12 39.44
C VAL A 9 -64.43 -2.87 40.14
N LEU A 10 -64.12 -1.68 39.65
CA LEU A 10 -64.67 -0.42 40.17
C LEU A 10 -66.19 -0.34 39.92
N TRP A 11 -66.67 -0.74 38.75
CA TRP A 11 -68.11 -0.74 38.43
C TRP A 11 -68.90 -1.74 39.30
N ALA A 12 -68.38 -2.96 39.49
CA ALA A 12 -68.99 -3.97 40.34
C ALA A 12 -69.06 -3.53 41.82
N SER A 13 -68.10 -2.73 42.30
CA SER A 13 -68.07 -2.25 43.69
C SER A 13 -69.17 -1.24 44.05
N PHE A 14 -69.87 -0.68 43.07
CA PHE A 14 -71.04 0.20 43.26
C PHE A 14 -72.38 -0.55 43.38
N LEU A 15 -72.48 -1.80 42.92
CA LEU A 15 -73.75 -2.51 42.75
C LEU A 15 -74.07 -3.58 43.80
N TYR A 16 -73.15 -3.92 44.72
CA TYR A 16 -73.29 -5.09 45.61
C TYR A 16 -73.26 -4.76 47.12
N SER A 17 -73.89 -5.63 47.93
CA SER A 17 -74.03 -5.50 49.39
C SER A 17 -72.67 -5.59 50.13
N PRO A 18 -72.58 -5.12 51.39
CA PRO A 18 -71.31 -4.97 52.13
C PRO A 18 -70.48 -6.25 52.21
N THR A 19 -71.12 -7.42 52.33
CA THR A 19 -70.47 -8.73 52.47
C THR A 19 -69.85 -9.20 51.14
N ALA A 20 -70.49 -8.89 50.01
CA ALA A 20 -69.98 -9.22 48.68
C ALA A 20 -68.79 -8.33 48.28
N LYS A 21 -68.72 -7.09 48.78
CA LYS A 21 -67.58 -6.18 48.57
C LYS A 21 -66.30 -6.75 49.21
N THR A 22 -66.38 -7.27 50.43
CA THR A 22 -65.22 -7.82 51.14
C THR A 22 -64.69 -9.08 50.45
N LEU A 23 -65.57 -9.93 49.91
CA LEU A 23 -65.18 -11.12 49.16
C LEU A 23 -64.48 -10.75 47.83
N LEU A 24 -65.06 -9.83 47.05
CA LEU A 24 -64.49 -9.35 45.78
C LEU A 24 -63.14 -8.64 45.97
N LEU A 25 -62.98 -7.88 47.05
CA LEU A 25 -61.70 -7.27 47.42
C LEU A 25 -60.68 -8.32 47.86
N SER A 26 -61.07 -9.30 48.69
CA SER A 26 -60.14 -10.32 49.19
C SER A 26 -59.59 -11.27 48.10
N ILE A 27 -60.35 -11.52 47.04
CA ILE A 27 -59.96 -12.39 45.92
C ILE A 27 -59.36 -11.58 44.75
N GLY A 28 -59.88 -10.37 44.51
CA GLY A 28 -59.47 -9.54 43.38
C GLY A 28 -58.09 -8.90 43.55
N THR A 29 -57.74 -8.47 44.76
CA THR A 29 -56.47 -7.75 45.00
C THR A 29 -55.23 -8.65 44.84
N PRO A 30 -55.18 -9.90 45.35
CA PRO A 30 -54.03 -10.79 45.15
C PRO A 30 -53.82 -11.21 43.69
N LEU A 31 -54.90 -11.39 42.93
CA LEU A 31 -54.84 -11.77 41.51
C LEU A 31 -54.33 -10.62 40.63
N LEU A 32 -54.74 -9.37 40.91
CA LEU A 32 -54.25 -8.20 40.18
C LEU A 32 -52.77 -7.92 40.46
N VAL A 33 -52.33 -8.07 41.72
CA VAL A 33 -50.90 -7.93 42.07
C VAL A 33 -50.07 -9.02 41.39
N SER A 34 -50.54 -10.27 41.37
CA SER A 34 -49.85 -11.38 40.70
C SER A 34 -49.78 -11.19 39.19
N GLY A 35 -50.86 -10.68 38.56
CA GLY A 35 -50.88 -10.38 37.13
C GLY A 35 -49.92 -9.26 36.72
N VAL A 36 -49.82 -8.20 37.54
CA VAL A 36 -48.89 -7.08 37.32
C VAL A 36 -47.44 -7.51 37.55
N VAL A 37 -47.15 -8.30 38.58
CA VAL A 37 -45.80 -8.82 38.83
C VAL A 37 -45.38 -9.81 37.74
N ALA A 38 -46.28 -10.68 37.27
CA ALA A 38 -46.02 -11.60 36.17
C ALA A 38 -45.81 -10.86 34.83
N THR A 39 -46.57 -9.79 34.56
CA THR A 39 -46.32 -8.94 33.36
C THR A 39 -45.05 -8.11 33.50
N ALA A 40 -44.71 -7.61 34.69
CA ALA A 40 -43.45 -6.92 34.93
C ALA A 40 -42.25 -7.87 34.76
N GLN A 41 -42.32 -9.10 35.29
CA GLN A 41 -41.29 -10.12 35.08
C GLN A 41 -41.22 -10.59 33.63
N ALA A 42 -42.35 -10.68 32.92
CA ALA A 42 -42.37 -10.99 31.49
C ALA A 42 -41.72 -9.87 30.66
N LEU A 43 -42.00 -8.60 30.97
CA LEU A 43 -41.40 -7.44 30.31
C LEU A 43 -39.89 -7.32 30.59
N ILE A 44 -39.45 -7.58 31.82
CA ILE A 44 -38.04 -7.63 32.20
C ILE A 44 -37.32 -8.80 31.49
N ASN A 45 -37.95 -9.98 31.40
CA ASN A 45 -37.39 -11.13 30.70
C ASN A 45 -37.32 -10.93 29.18
N ASP A 46 -38.27 -10.21 28.58
CA ASP A 46 -38.25 -9.87 27.14
C ASP A 46 -37.17 -8.85 26.81
N GLU A 47 -36.92 -7.86 27.68
CA GLU A 47 -35.86 -6.88 27.46
C GLU A 47 -34.45 -7.49 27.63
N VAL A 48 -34.28 -8.41 28.58
CA VAL A 48 -33.03 -9.17 28.73
C VAL A 48 -32.84 -10.16 27.58
N ARG A 49 -33.89 -10.87 27.12
CA ARG A 49 -33.82 -11.73 25.93
C ARG A 49 -33.48 -10.95 24.68
N ASN A 50 -34.09 -9.78 24.47
CA ASN A 50 -33.80 -8.95 23.30
C ASN A 50 -32.37 -8.42 23.31
N ARG A 51 -31.81 -8.03 24.47
CA ARG A 51 -30.39 -7.62 24.52
C ARG A 51 -29.43 -8.77 24.25
N VAL A 52 -29.69 -9.95 24.81
CA VAL A 52 -28.86 -11.15 24.57
C VAL A 52 -28.96 -11.60 23.12
N LEU A 53 -30.16 -11.60 22.52
CA LEU A 53 -30.37 -11.95 21.12
C LEU A 53 -29.72 -10.92 20.18
N VAL A 54 -29.81 -9.62 20.46
CA VAL A 54 -29.17 -8.58 19.66
C VAL A 54 -27.64 -8.66 19.75
N GLU A 55 -27.09 -8.92 20.94
CA GLU A 55 -25.64 -9.07 21.11
C GLU A 55 -25.10 -10.35 20.46
N GLN A 56 -25.86 -11.47 20.52
CA GLN A 56 -25.52 -12.70 19.81
C GLN A 56 -25.66 -12.54 18.29
N LEU A 57 -26.74 -11.91 17.80
CA LEU A 57 -26.92 -11.59 16.38
C LEU A 57 -25.85 -10.64 15.87
N ALA A 58 -25.40 -9.67 16.67
CA ALA A 58 -24.30 -8.78 16.31
C ALA A 58 -22.98 -9.54 16.21
N LYS A 59 -22.67 -10.41 17.19
CA LYS A 59 -21.45 -11.24 17.17
C LYS A 59 -21.47 -12.26 16.04
N GLU A 60 -22.61 -12.87 15.74
CA GLU A 60 -22.78 -13.77 14.61
C GLU A 60 -22.71 -13.03 13.27
N ASN A 61 -23.31 -11.85 13.13
CA ASN A 61 -23.13 -11.01 11.94
C ASN A 61 -21.67 -10.62 11.74
N ASP A 62 -20.97 -10.18 12.78
CA ASP A 62 -19.55 -9.82 12.69
C ASP A 62 -18.68 -11.02 12.34
N ARG A 63 -19.05 -12.21 12.79
CA ARG A 63 -18.38 -13.45 12.43
C ARG A 63 -18.67 -13.82 10.97
N VAL A 64 -19.93 -13.80 10.55
CA VAL A 64 -20.36 -14.11 9.18
C VAL A 64 -19.79 -13.10 8.18
N LEU A 65 -19.73 -11.81 8.51
CA LEU A 65 -19.08 -10.78 7.69
C LEU A 65 -17.57 -11.00 7.60
N ARG A 66 -16.91 -11.43 8.68
CA ARG A 66 -15.48 -11.79 8.64
C ARG A 66 -15.23 -13.05 7.83
N GLU A 67 -16.08 -14.06 7.96
CA GLU A 67 -16.00 -15.30 7.18
C GLU A 67 -16.29 -15.02 5.69
N LEU A 68 -17.33 -14.25 5.35
CA LEU A 68 -17.62 -13.80 3.99
C LEU A 68 -16.51 -12.93 3.42
N ALA A 69 -15.93 -12.01 4.21
CA ALA A 69 -14.81 -11.19 3.77
C ALA A 69 -13.54 -12.03 3.58
N ALA A 70 -13.31 -13.04 4.43
CA ALA A 70 -12.17 -13.95 4.29
C ALA A 70 -12.35 -14.88 3.09
N GLN A 71 -13.56 -15.39 2.86
CA GLN A 71 -13.90 -16.25 1.74
C GLN A 71 -13.90 -15.47 0.42
N ASN A 72 -14.49 -14.27 0.39
CA ASN A 72 -14.38 -13.38 -0.76
C ASN A 72 -12.92 -12.98 -1.03
N ARG A 73 -12.09 -12.72 -0.01
CA ARG A 73 -10.64 -12.51 -0.23
C ARG A 73 -9.90 -13.75 -0.70
N ALA A 74 -10.30 -14.94 -0.26
CA ALA A 74 -9.72 -16.20 -0.71
C ALA A 74 -10.07 -16.47 -2.18
N ASP A 75 -11.31 -16.19 -2.57
CA ASP A 75 -11.82 -16.35 -3.93
C ASP A 75 -11.33 -15.23 -4.87
N ASN A 76 -11.05 -14.05 -4.33
CA ASN A 76 -10.71 -12.84 -5.09
C ASN A 76 -9.23 -12.44 -4.96
N ARG A 77 -8.34 -13.41 -4.62
CA ARG A 77 -6.87 -13.23 -4.59
C ARG A 77 -6.31 -12.75 -5.92
N GLU A 78 -7.03 -13.02 -7.01
CA GLU A 78 -6.69 -12.62 -8.36
C GLU A 78 -6.65 -11.09 -8.53
N PHE A 79 -7.47 -10.34 -7.78
CA PHE A 79 -7.61 -8.89 -7.93
C PHE A 79 -7.29 -8.08 -6.67
N MET A 80 -7.22 -8.74 -5.50
CA MET A 80 -7.03 -8.05 -4.23
C MET A 80 -5.55 -8.00 -3.81
N PRO A 81 -5.07 -6.86 -3.30
CA PRO A 81 -3.73 -6.78 -2.75
C PRO A 81 -3.62 -7.63 -1.49
N THR A 82 -2.51 -8.35 -1.37
CA THR A 82 -2.12 -9.08 -0.15
C THR A 82 -1.75 -8.14 0.98
N ILE A 83 -1.13 -7.00 0.66
CA ILE A 83 -0.73 -5.94 1.60
C ILE A 83 -1.06 -4.57 0.99
N THR A 84 -1.50 -3.65 1.84
CA THR A 84 -1.70 -2.24 1.48
C THR A 84 -1.01 -1.36 2.51
N LEU A 85 -0.11 -0.50 2.03
CA LEU A 85 0.61 0.50 2.81
C LEU A 85 0.13 1.90 2.39
N LEU A 86 -0.12 2.76 3.37
CA LEU A 86 -0.67 4.09 3.14
C LEU A 86 0.43 5.06 2.72
N ALA A 87 0.05 6.07 1.92
CA ALA A 87 0.98 7.12 1.52
C ALA A 87 1.52 7.87 2.75
N SER A 88 2.81 8.22 2.73
CA SER A 88 3.51 8.81 3.87
C SER A 88 4.53 9.85 3.41
N ASN A 89 4.86 10.80 4.28
CA ASN A 89 6.00 11.71 4.07
C ASN A 89 7.28 11.21 4.74
N ARG A 90 7.19 10.10 5.48
CA ARG A 90 8.32 9.42 6.10
C ARG A 90 8.54 8.06 5.42
N PRO A 91 9.80 7.65 5.25
CA PRO A 91 10.12 6.31 4.81
C PRO A 91 9.52 5.27 5.75
N GLU A 92 8.92 4.23 5.19
CA GLU A 92 8.30 3.16 5.97
C GLU A 92 9.27 1.98 6.08
N VAL A 93 9.68 1.66 7.31
CA VAL A 93 10.63 0.56 7.59
C VAL A 93 10.04 -0.78 7.13
N THR A 94 8.77 -1.03 7.44
CA THR A 94 8.06 -2.26 7.06
C THR A 94 8.07 -2.49 5.55
N PHE A 95 7.81 -1.44 4.76
CA PHE A 95 7.88 -1.53 3.30
C PHE A 95 9.25 -2.05 2.84
N ASN A 96 10.32 -1.46 3.35
CA ASN A 96 11.68 -1.81 2.95
C ASN A 96 12.07 -3.22 3.40
N LEU A 97 11.74 -3.62 4.63
CA LEU A 97 11.99 -4.99 5.09
C LEU A 97 11.32 -6.04 4.19
N MET A 98 10.06 -5.81 3.82
CA MET A 98 9.29 -6.77 3.03
C MET A 98 9.75 -6.85 1.58
N ILE A 99 10.01 -5.70 0.94
CA ILE A 99 10.46 -5.68 -0.45
C ILE A 99 11.88 -6.25 -0.58
N ASN A 100 12.72 -6.08 0.45
CA ASN A 100 14.03 -6.73 0.49
C ASN A 100 13.89 -8.24 0.65
N ALA A 101 12.98 -8.72 1.49
CA ALA A 101 12.74 -10.16 1.62
C ALA A 101 12.24 -10.80 0.31
N ASP A 102 11.46 -10.06 -0.49
CA ASP A 102 11.06 -10.48 -1.84
C ASP A 102 12.27 -10.47 -2.81
N LEU A 103 13.16 -9.48 -2.71
CA LEU A 103 14.39 -9.41 -3.52
C LEU A 103 15.35 -10.57 -3.22
N GLU A 104 15.53 -10.94 -1.96
CA GLU A 104 16.43 -12.05 -1.54
C GLU A 104 16.02 -13.42 -2.11
N ARG A 105 14.77 -13.55 -2.58
CA ARG A 105 14.22 -14.78 -3.15
C ARG A 105 14.03 -14.74 -4.66
N THR A 106 14.49 -13.69 -5.31
CA THR A 106 14.22 -13.42 -6.72
C THR A 106 15.46 -13.58 -7.59
N ASP A 107 15.26 -14.17 -8.76
CA ASP A 107 16.24 -14.29 -9.84
C ASP A 107 16.03 -13.20 -10.91
N ASP A 108 14.77 -12.90 -11.26
CA ASP A 108 14.40 -11.87 -12.22
C ASP A 108 13.73 -10.68 -11.51
N TYR A 109 14.45 -9.56 -11.39
CA TYR A 109 13.93 -8.33 -10.79
C TYR A 109 13.58 -7.32 -11.87
N LEU A 110 12.31 -6.92 -11.95
CA LEU A 110 11.84 -5.93 -12.92
C LEU A 110 11.45 -4.66 -12.18
N PHE A 111 11.93 -3.52 -12.66
CA PHE A 111 11.64 -2.22 -12.06
C PHE A 111 11.12 -1.26 -13.10
N GLN A 112 10.04 -0.56 -12.80
CA GLN A 112 9.59 0.59 -13.58
C GLN A 112 9.40 1.79 -12.66
N GLY A 113 10.09 2.88 -12.95
CA GLY A 113 9.98 4.11 -12.18
C GLY A 113 10.82 5.23 -12.78
N PHE A 114 11.06 6.28 -11.99
CA PHE A 114 11.74 7.48 -12.51
C PHE A 114 13.25 7.26 -12.72
N SER A 115 14.04 7.09 -11.65
CA SER A 115 15.52 7.00 -11.76
C SER A 115 16.15 5.67 -11.35
N GLY A 116 15.45 4.84 -10.56
CA GLY A 116 16.00 3.58 -10.06
C GLY A 116 17.09 3.70 -8.99
N ARG A 117 17.41 4.90 -8.47
CA ARG A 117 18.44 5.07 -7.42
C ARG A 117 18.23 4.19 -6.18
N TYR A 118 16.98 4.04 -5.73
CA TYR A 118 16.63 3.19 -4.59
C TYR A 118 16.78 1.70 -4.90
N VAL A 119 16.53 1.30 -6.15
CA VAL A 119 16.72 -0.08 -6.62
C VAL A 119 18.20 -0.43 -6.63
N ALA A 120 19.03 0.45 -7.17
CA ALA A 120 20.48 0.29 -7.14
C ALA A 120 21.03 0.20 -5.71
N ALA A 121 20.61 1.11 -4.82
CA ALA A 121 21.03 1.09 -3.42
C ALA A 121 20.62 -0.21 -2.73
N ARG A 122 19.37 -0.67 -2.96
CA ARG A 122 18.88 -1.93 -2.41
C ARG A 122 19.66 -3.14 -2.90
N LEU A 123 20.01 -3.20 -4.18
CA LEU A 123 20.81 -4.30 -4.73
C LEU A 123 22.20 -4.36 -4.08
N LEU A 124 22.82 -3.19 -3.84
CA LEU A 124 24.12 -3.10 -3.18
C LEU A 124 24.07 -3.49 -1.70
N LEU A 125 22.95 -3.24 -1.02
CA LEU A 125 22.72 -3.60 0.38
C LEU A 125 22.13 -5.01 0.56
N SER A 126 21.77 -5.69 -0.53
CA SER A 126 21.18 -7.02 -0.52
C SER A 126 22.27 -8.09 -0.52
N SER A 127 22.01 -9.19 0.17
CA SER A 127 22.90 -10.36 0.16
C SER A 127 22.78 -11.14 -1.16
N ARG A 128 21.68 -10.94 -1.89
CA ARG A 128 21.40 -11.58 -3.18
C ARG A 128 22.44 -11.17 -4.23
N ARG A 129 22.98 -12.18 -4.91
CA ARG A 129 23.90 -12.04 -6.05
C ARG A 129 23.27 -12.63 -7.31
N ASP A 130 23.86 -12.27 -8.45
CA ASP A 130 23.49 -12.77 -9.77
C ASP A 130 22.05 -12.49 -10.22
N VAL A 131 21.44 -11.43 -9.70
CA VAL A 131 20.09 -11.00 -10.09
C VAL A 131 20.07 -10.51 -11.54
N ASN A 132 19.04 -10.88 -12.31
CA ASN A 132 18.77 -10.32 -13.62
C ASN A 132 17.84 -9.10 -13.48
N LEU A 133 18.41 -7.90 -13.51
CA LEU A 133 17.65 -6.67 -13.42
C LEU A 133 17.17 -6.21 -14.81
N ARG A 134 15.89 -5.85 -14.90
CA ARG A 134 15.28 -5.17 -16.06
C ARG A 134 14.60 -3.89 -15.60
N ALA A 135 15.29 -2.76 -15.75
CA ALA A 135 14.81 -1.46 -15.32
C ALA A 135 14.26 -0.64 -16.51
N ILE A 136 13.03 -0.16 -16.38
CA ILE A 136 12.46 0.90 -17.21
C ILE A 136 12.56 2.20 -16.40
N ILE A 137 13.35 3.15 -16.89
CA ILE A 137 13.58 4.45 -16.24
C ILE A 137 13.20 5.60 -17.16
N ALA A 138 12.96 6.77 -16.57
CA ALA A 138 12.75 7.99 -17.33
C ALA A 138 13.96 8.29 -18.23
N ASP A 139 13.69 8.75 -19.43
CA ASP A 139 14.70 9.26 -20.35
C ASP A 139 15.10 10.69 -19.94
N PRO A 140 16.32 10.92 -19.42
CA PRO A 140 16.71 12.25 -18.95
C PRO A 140 16.88 13.27 -20.09
N LYS A 141 16.92 12.84 -21.36
CA LYS A 141 16.93 13.76 -22.51
C LYS A 141 15.56 14.34 -22.84
N GLU A 142 14.49 13.73 -22.34
CA GLU A 142 13.12 14.19 -22.60
C GLU A 142 12.70 15.18 -21.51
N SER A 143 12.76 16.47 -21.84
CA SER A 143 12.45 17.56 -20.89
C SER A 143 11.05 17.41 -20.26
N ASP A 144 10.08 16.95 -21.04
CA ASP A 144 8.69 16.81 -20.58
C ASP A 144 8.57 15.82 -19.40
N VAL A 145 9.40 14.77 -19.39
CA VAL A 145 9.41 13.77 -18.31
C VAL A 145 10.02 14.36 -17.03
N ILE A 146 11.07 15.16 -17.17
CA ILE A 146 11.69 15.90 -16.06
C ILE A 146 10.72 16.92 -15.49
N ASP A 147 10.06 17.70 -16.35
CA ASP A 147 9.15 18.78 -15.97
C ASP A 147 7.91 18.25 -15.27
N ALA A 148 7.35 17.15 -15.76
CA ALA A 148 6.22 16.50 -15.13
C ALA A 148 6.59 15.94 -13.74
N LYS A 149 7.82 15.44 -13.56
CA LYS A 149 8.30 15.00 -12.24
C LYS A 149 8.58 16.16 -11.29
N ALA A 150 9.19 17.24 -11.77
CA ALA A 150 9.43 18.44 -10.98
C ALA A 150 8.12 19.10 -10.53
N SER A 151 7.14 19.21 -11.43
CA SER A 151 5.79 19.72 -11.12
C SER A 151 5.09 18.88 -10.05
N TYR A 152 5.23 17.55 -10.13
CA TYR A 152 4.73 16.64 -9.11
C TYR A 152 5.37 16.89 -7.73
N LEU A 153 6.70 17.02 -7.69
CA LEU A 153 7.42 17.24 -6.42
C LEU A 153 7.09 18.59 -5.79
N LEU A 154 7.00 19.66 -6.56
CA LEU A 154 6.55 20.98 -6.07
C LEU A 154 5.15 20.89 -5.44
N SER A 155 4.24 20.18 -6.10
CA SER A 155 2.88 19.97 -5.60
C SER A 155 2.87 19.14 -4.30
N ALA A 156 3.78 18.17 -4.15
CA ALA A 156 3.89 17.31 -2.98
C ALA A 156 4.52 18.00 -1.76
N LEU A 157 5.55 18.81 -2.00
CA LEU A 157 6.27 19.51 -0.94
C LEU A 157 5.50 20.75 -0.45
N GLY A 158 4.55 21.26 -1.24
CA GLY A 158 3.82 22.49 -0.91
C GLY A 158 4.74 23.72 -0.83
N THR A 159 5.94 23.63 -1.42
CA THR A 159 6.96 24.67 -1.39
C THR A 159 6.82 25.60 -2.60
N ARG A 160 7.17 26.89 -2.42
CA ARG A 160 7.40 27.83 -3.51
C ARG A 160 8.86 27.77 -3.98
N GLU A 161 9.42 26.57 -4.04
CA GLU A 161 10.78 26.42 -4.56
C GLU A 161 10.83 26.80 -6.04
N ASP A 162 11.99 27.28 -6.48
CA ASP A 162 12.24 27.59 -7.88
C ASP A 162 12.13 26.31 -8.71
N MET A 163 11.25 26.32 -9.71
CA MET A 163 11.03 25.20 -10.62
C MET A 163 12.34 24.75 -11.24
N GLU A 164 13.24 25.67 -11.60
CA GLU A 164 14.49 25.31 -12.24
C GLU A 164 15.41 24.51 -11.30
N ARG A 165 15.48 24.92 -10.03
CA ARG A 165 16.22 24.17 -9.00
C ARG A 165 15.64 22.77 -8.80
N VAL A 166 14.31 22.61 -8.81
CA VAL A 166 13.68 21.29 -8.69
C VAL A 166 13.95 20.43 -9.93
N ARG A 167 13.96 21.02 -11.13
CA ARG A 167 14.32 20.30 -12.37
C ARG A 167 15.75 19.80 -12.33
N GLU A 168 16.70 20.63 -11.89
CA GLU A 168 18.11 20.23 -11.71
C GLU A 168 18.24 19.08 -10.72
N GLU A 169 17.55 19.16 -9.57
CA GLU A 169 17.53 18.07 -8.59
C GLU A 169 16.95 16.80 -9.20
N VAL A 170 15.80 16.87 -9.89
CA VAL A 170 15.15 15.74 -10.57
C VAL A 170 16.08 15.09 -11.59
N TYR A 171 16.74 15.90 -12.42
CA TYR A 171 17.73 15.42 -13.39
C TYR A 171 18.89 14.72 -12.68
N SER A 172 19.39 15.31 -11.59
CA SER A 172 20.45 14.71 -10.79
C SER A 172 20.05 13.36 -10.18
N GLN A 173 18.76 13.13 -9.90
CA GLN A 173 18.29 11.81 -9.45
C GLN A 173 18.47 10.74 -10.54
N CYS A 174 18.32 11.09 -11.81
CA CYS A 174 18.58 10.18 -12.94
C CYS A 174 20.08 9.86 -13.04
N GLU A 175 20.95 10.87 -12.96
CA GLU A 175 22.41 10.69 -12.95
C GLU A 175 22.83 9.76 -11.80
N LEU A 176 22.29 10.00 -10.60
CA LEU A 176 22.54 9.20 -9.41
C LEU A 176 22.07 7.74 -9.59
N GLY A 177 20.92 7.54 -10.23
CA GLY A 177 20.40 6.21 -10.55
C GLY A 177 21.31 5.42 -11.51
N LEU A 178 21.81 6.07 -12.57
CA LEU A 178 22.72 5.45 -13.54
C LEU A 178 24.04 5.02 -12.90
N ILE A 179 24.62 5.90 -12.07
CA ILE A 179 25.84 5.59 -11.30
C ILE A 179 25.56 4.44 -10.34
N GLY A 180 24.42 4.46 -9.65
CA GLY A 180 23.98 3.37 -8.81
C GLY A 180 23.94 2.03 -9.54
N PHE A 181 23.33 1.97 -10.73
CA PHE A 181 23.28 0.74 -11.52
C PHE A 181 24.67 0.27 -11.96
N TYR A 182 25.56 1.19 -12.31
CA TYR A 182 26.94 0.84 -12.59
C TYR A 182 27.64 0.24 -11.37
N LEU A 183 27.49 0.83 -10.19
CA LEU A 183 28.07 0.30 -8.95
C LEU A 183 27.48 -1.07 -8.60
N ALA A 184 26.16 -1.23 -8.74
CA ALA A 184 25.44 -2.47 -8.48
C ALA A 184 25.73 -3.59 -9.49
N ARG A 185 26.45 -3.33 -10.59
CA ARG A 185 26.67 -4.30 -11.69
C ARG A 185 27.31 -5.62 -11.23
N HIS A 186 28.08 -5.61 -10.16
CA HIS A 186 28.74 -6.81 -9.61
C HIS A 186 27.81 -7.66 -8.73
N HIS A 187 26.64 -7.14 -8.35
CA HIS A 187 25.58 -7.90 -7.66
C HIS A 187 24.60 -8.55 -8.64
N CYS A 188 24.69 -8.20 -9.93
CA CYS A 188 23.73 -8.61 -10.95
C CYS A 188 24.42 -9.47 -12.01
N ALA A 189 23.73 -10.52 -12.49
CA ALA A 189 24.18 -11.23 -13.68
C ALA A 189 24.15 -10.31 -14.91
N LYS A 190 23.11 -9.46 -14.99
CA LYS A 190 22.93 -8.46 -16.02
C LYS A 190 21.96 -7.37 -15.56
N ILE A 191 22.18 -6.14 -15.97
CA ILE A 191 21.25 -5.02 -15.83
C ILE A 191 20.86 -4.56 -17.25
N ASN A 192 19.58 -4.69 -17.59
CA ASN A 192 19.03 -4.13 -18.82
C ASN A 192 18.27 -2.85 -18.48
N LEU A 193 18.67 -1.74 -19.10
CA LEU A 193 18.02 -0.45 -18.96
C LEU A 193 17.18 -0.18 -20.21
N THR A 194 15.93 0.23 -20.02
CA THR A 194 15.05 0.73 -21.07
C THR A 194 14.67 2.16 -20.72
N LEU A 195 14.88 3.09 -21.64
CA LEU A 195 14.53 4.50 -21.43
C LEU A 195 13.09 4.76 -21.91
N SER A 196 12.27 5.31 -21.03
CA SER A 196 10.88 5.70 -21.29
C SER A 196 10.77 7.20 -21.48
N ARG A 197 10.10 7.61 -22.56
CA ARG A 197 9.72 9.00 -22.82
C ARG A 197 8.42 9.42 -22.11
N GLU A 198 7.78 8.48 -21.42
CA GLU A 198 6.54 8.70 -20.70
C GLU A 198 6.81 8.67 -19.20
N GLN A 199 6.26 9.64 -18.48
CA GLN A 199 6.31 9.64 -17.02
C GLN A 199 5.36 8.58 -16.47
N SER A 200 5.91 7.57 -15.80
CA SER A 200 5.10 6.63 -15.07
C SER A 200 4.60 7.26 -13.76
N ILE A 201 3.28 7.48 -13.67
CA ILE A 201 2.59 7.90 -12.43
C ILE A 201 2.58 6.76 -11.39
N ILE A 202 2.93 5.56 -11.84
CA ILE A 202 2.96 4.35 -11.03
C ILE A 202 4.39 3.81 -11.00
N ARG A 203 4.88 3.43 -9.83
CA ARG A 203 6.12 2.66 -9.67
C ARG A 203 5.78 1.19 -9.55
N PHE A 204 6.48 0.35 -10.31
CA PHE A 204 6.41 -1.09 -10.20
C PHE A 204 7.76 -1.67 -9.77
N GLU A 205 7.71 -2.58 -8.81
CA GLU A 205 8.82 -3.46 -8.46
C GLU A 205 8.28 -4.90 -8.48
N ILE A 206 8.71 -5.66 -9.49
CA ILE A 206 8.21 -7.00 -9.79
C ILE A 206 9.31 -8.01 -9.49
N PHE A 207 8.95 -8.99 -8.68
CA PHE A 207 9.76 -10.10 -8.22
C PHE A 207 9.20 -11.40 -8.81
N ASP A 208 9.83 -12.54 -8.54
CA ASP A 208 9.35 -13.81 -9.11
C ASP A 208 7.97 -14.22 -8.57
N ASP A 209 7.68 -13.90 -7.31
CA ASP A 209 6.42 -14.30 -6.65
C ASP A 209 5.50 -13.14 -6.28
N SER A 210 5.90 -11.90 -6.57
CA SER A 210 5.12 -10.73 -6.15
C SER A 210 5.37 -9.46 -6.97
N ILE A 211 4.43 -8.53 -6.88
CA ILE A 211 4.57 -7.18 -7.43
C ILE A 211 4.20 -6.15 -6.39
N TRP A 212 5.00 -5.10 -6.29
CA TRP A 212 4.73 -3.90 -5.52
C TRP A 212 4.36 -2.75 -6.46
N VAL A 213 3.19 -2.16 -6.22
CA VAL A 213 2.59 -1.10 -7.03
C VAL A 213 2.46 0.16 -6.18
N GLY A 214 3.29 1.16 -6.46
CA GLY A 214 3.23 2.47 -5.81
C GLY A 214 2.51 3.49 -6.68
N SER A 215 1.38 4.04 -6.22
CA SER A 215 0.62 5.06 -6.96
C SER A 215 0.92 6.46 -6.43
N PHE A 216 1.47 7.33 -7.28
CA PHE A 216 1.77 8.71 -6.90
C PHE A 216 0.56 9.65 -7.03
N SER A 217 -0.56 9.19 -7.59
CA SER A 217 -1.84 9.91 -7.62
C SER A 217 -2.83 9.37 -6.59
N ASP A 218 -2.84 9.96 -5.40
CA ASP A 218 -3.96 9.81 -4.48
C ASP A 218 -4.95 10.93 -4.85
N GLY A 219 -5.99 10.63 -5.63
CA GLY A 219 -6.97 11.63 -6.12
C GLY A 219 -7.77 12.39 -5.05
N THR A 220 -7.36 12.31 -3.79
CA THR A 220 -7.99 12.90 -2.60
C THR A 220 -6.93 13.33 -1.56
N GLY A 221 -6.01 14.23 -1.93
CA GLY A 221 -5.08 14.81 -0.94
C GLY A 221 -3.85 15.50 -1.54
N PRO A 222 -3.06 16.21 -0.71
CA PRO A 222 -1.76 16.72 -1.13
C PRO A 222 -0.85 15.54 -1.51
N ALA A 223 -0.08 15.69 -2.58
CA ALA A 223 0.87 14.67 -3.01
C ALA A 223 1.88 14.38 -1.89
N ARG A 224 2.32 13.12 -1.77
CA ARG A 224 3.22 12.67 -0.70
C ARG A 224 4.51 12.11 -1.28
N VAL A 225 5.59 12.20 -0.50
CA VAL A 225 6.93 11.74 -0.92
C VAL A 225 6.96 10.22 -1.12
N HIS A 226 6.26 9.46 -0.25
CA HIS A 226 6.09 8.01 -0.39
C HIS A 226 4.64 7.70 -0.79
N PRO A 227 4.45 7.07 -1.97
CA PRO A 227 3.12 6.81 -2.50
C PRO A 227 2.42 5.69 -1.72
N ARG A 228 1.09 5.65 -1.81
CA ARG A 228 0.33 4.47 -1.42
C ARG A 228 0.84 3.27 -2.20
N THR A 229 1.16 2.20 -1.49
CA THR A 229 1.78 1.02 -2.10
C THR A 229 0.99 -0.25 -1.82
N HIS A 230 0.75 -1.04 -2.85
CA HIS A 230 0.03 -2.32 -2.77
C HIS A 230 0.95 -3.46 -3.18
N ARG A 231 0.88 -4.60 -2.48
CA ARG A 231 1.57 -5.84 -2.86
C ARG A 231 0.58 -6.86 -3.37
N PHE A 232 0.80 -7.41 -4.54
CA PHE A 232 0.04 -8.53 -5.09
C PHE A 232 0.93 -9.75 -5.25
N GLY A 233 0.34 -10.95 -5.15
CA GLY A 233 1.05 -12.20 -5.40
C GLY A 233 1.12 -12.53 -6.90
N ARG A 234 1.97 -13.49 -7.25
CA ARG A 234 2.17 -14.01 -8.61
C ARG A 234 0.88 -14.39 -9.34
N ASP A 235 -0.07 -14.96 -8.62
CA ASP A 235 -1.32 -15.46 -9.20
C ASP A 235 -2.33 -14.33 -9.48
N SER A 236 -2.01 -13.09 -9.10
CA SER A 236 -2.88 -11.95 -9.40
C SER A 236 -2.84 -11.56 -10.87
N VAL A 237 -3.98 -11.12 -11.40
CA VAL A 237 -4.07 -10.55 -12.75
C VAL A 237 -3.17 -9.32 -12.89
N VAL A 238 -3.08 -8.50 -11.83
CA VAL A 238 -2.16 -7.35 -11.78
C VAL A 238 -0.72 -7.79 -12.02
N TYR A 239 -0.25 -8.82 -11.31
CA TYR A 239 1.09 -9.36 -11.52
C TYR A 239 1.30 -9.84 -12.96
N GLN A 240 0.40 -10.71 -13.45
CA GLN A 240 0.56 -11.35 -14.76
C GLN A 240 0.54 -10.33 -15.90
N MET A 241 -0.42 -9.40 -15.87
CA MET A 241 -0.55 -8.36 -16.89
C MET A 241 0.63 -7.39 -16.85
N THR A 242 1.00 -6.88 -15.66
CA THR A 242 2.08 -5.89 -15.55
C THR A 242 3.43 -6.52 -15.91
N ARG A 243 3.71 -7.76 -15.48
CA ARG A 243 4.94 -8.46 -15.88
C ARG A 243 4.99 -8.72 -17.39
N ALA A 244 3.89 -9.15 -17.99
CA ALA A 244 3.83 -9.37 -19.44
C ALA A 244 4.06 -8.07 -20.22
N ASP A 245 3.44 -6.97 -19.81
CA ASP A 245 3.62 -5.67 -20.47
C ASP A 245 5.03 -5.11 -20.29
N HIS A 246 5.60 -5.24 -19.08
CA HIS A 246 6.99 -4.85 -18.80
C HIS A 246 7.97 -5.58 -19.72
N LEU A 247 7.82 -6.91 -19.83
CA LEU A 247 8.67 -7.72 -20.71
C LEU A 247 8.48 -7.39 -22.19
N ARG A 248 7.26 -7.02 -22.61
CA ARG A 248 6.97 -6.54 -23.97
C ARG A 248 7.71 -5.23 -24.24
N ILE A 249 7.67 -4.27 -23.31
CA ILE A 249 8.38 -2.99 -23.43
C ILE A 249 9.90 -3.23 -23.51
N CYS A 250 10.47 -4.07 -22.63
CA CYS A 250 11.90 -4.40 -22.63
C CYS A 250 12.40 -5.14 -23.88
N ARG A 251 11.51 -5.62 -24.77
CA ARG A 251 11.85 -6.30 -26.02
C ARG A 251 11.49 -5.48 -27.26
N SER A 252 10.94 -4.29 -27.09
CA SER A 252 10.37 -3.49 -28.18
C SER A 252 11.39 -2.51 -28.73
N ASP A 253 11.75 -2.64 -30.02
CA ASP A 253 12.68 -1.75 -30.73
C ASP A 253 12.28 -0.26 -30.77
N ARG A 254 11.06 0.08 -30.32
CA ARG A 254 10.60 1.46 -30.15
C ARG A 254 11.30 2.22 -29.01
N PHE A 255 11.92 1.50 -28.07
CA PHE A 255 12.60 2.10 -26.92
C PHE A 255 14.12 1.99 -27.06
N ARG A 256 14.83 2.89 -26.37
CA ARG A 256 16.28 2.81 -26.28
C ARG A 256 16.64 1.82 -25.18
N HIS A 257 17.45 0.82 -25.54
CA HIS A 257 17.86 -0.24 -24.64
C HIS A 257 19.38 -0.20 -24.44
N HIS A 258 19.79 -0.33 -23.19
CA HIS A 258 21.20 -0.39 -22.81
C HIS A 258 21.43 -1.57 -21.86
N THR A 259 22.66 -2.07 -21.86
CA THR A 259 23.05 -3.19 -21.00
C THR A 259 24.28 -2.81 -20.19
N ILE A 260 24.20 -3.04 -18.89
CA ILE A 260 25.33 -3.02 -17.97
C ILE A 260 25.54 -4.46 -17.48
N THR A 261 26.77 -4.93 -17.54
CA THR A 261 27.17 -6.27 -17.08
C THR A 261 28.26 -6.14 -16.01
N PRO A 262 28.58 -7.20 -15.25
CA PRO A 262 29.75 -7.20 -14.36
C PRO A 262 31.05 -6.79 -15.04
N ARG A 263 31.17 -7.04 -16.36
CA ARG A 263 32.36 -6.74 -17.17
C ARG A 263 32.38 -5.32 -17.73
N THR A 264 31.31 -4.53 -17.55
CA THR A 264 31.25 -3.15 -18.04
C THR A 264 32.33 -2.33 -17.34
N THR A 265 33.26 -1.80 -18.13
CA THR A 265 34.37 -0.96 -17.65
C THR A 265 33.89 0.47 -17.35
N GLU A 266 34.70 1.24 -16.63
CA GLU A 266 34.41 2.64 -16.37
C GLU A 266 34.32 3.47 -17.67
N ALA A 267 35.25 3.27 -18.61
CA ALA A 267 35.21 3.95 -19.91
C ALA A 267 33.92 3.64 -20.69
N GLN A 268 33.51 2.37 -20.74
CA GLN A 268 32.25 1.96 -21.37
C GLN A 268 31.04 2.60 -20.67
N PHE A 269 31.10 2.74 -19.35
CA PHE A 269 30.05 3.41 -18.61
C PHE A 269 30.02 4.92 -18.87
N HIS A 270 31.16 5.60 -19.04
CA HIS A 270 31.21 7.01 -19.40
C HIS A 270 30.55 7.26 -20.76
N ASP A 271 30.82 6.40 -21.74
CA ASP A 271 30.18 6.47 -23.06
C ASP A 271 28.66 6.25 -22.95
N LEU A 272 28.25 5.22 -22.21
CA LEU A 272 26.84 4.94 -21.95
C LEU A 272 26.15 6.12 -21.24
N PHE A 273 26.78 6.68 -20.21
CA PHE A 273 26.24 7.80 -19.47
C PHE A 273 26.03 9.00 -20.40
N ALA A 274 27.01 9.33 -21.25
CA ALA A 274 26.89 10.39 -22.23
C ALA A 274 25.79 10.13 -23.26
N GLU A 275 25.61 8.88 -23.68
CA GLU A 275 24.53 8.49 -24.58
C GLU A 275 23.14 8.65 -23.94
N ILE A 276 22.99 8.29 -22.66
CA ILE A 276 21.72 8.39 -21.94
C ILE A 276 21.43 9.85 -21.58
N THR A 277 22.35 10.55 -20.92
CA THR A 277 22.13 11.89 -20.35
C THR A 277 22.38 13.02 -21.33
N GLY A 278 23.19 12.78 -22.37
CA GLY A 278 23.67 13.83 -23.29
C GLY A 278 24.88 14.59 -22.77
N ARG A 279 25.40 14.26 -21.58
CA ARG A 279 26.55 14.93 -20.94
C ARG A 279 27.70 13.93 -20.75
N ARG A 280 28.90 14.32 -21.16
CA ARG A 280 30.10 13.53 -20.89
C ARG A 280 30.53 13.72 -19.44
N LEU A 281 30.85 12.62 -18.76
CA LEU A 281 31.45 12.66 -17.42
C LEU A 281 32.96 12.81 -17.52
N THR A 282 33.49 13.83 -16.85
CA THR A 282 34.92 13.85 -16.51
C THR A 282 35.21 12.88 -15.36
N PRO A 283 36.47 12.46 -15.16
CA PRO A 283 36.84 11.61 -14.01
C PRO A 283 36.47 12.22 -12.65
N GLU A 284 36.58 13.54 -12.51
CA GLU A 284 36.23 14.27 -11.28
C GLU A 284 34.71 14.22 -11.04
N GLN A 285 33.91 14.46 -12.08
CA GLN A 285 32.45 14.38 -12.00
C GLN A 285 31.96 12.95 -11.69
N PHE A 286 32.61 11.95 -12.28
CA PHE A 286 32.31 10.55 -11.97
C PHE A 286 32.60 10.24 -10.49
N THR A 287 33.75 10.70 -9.99
CA THR A 287 34.13 10.54 -8.57
C THR A 287 33.12 11.24 -7.64
N GLU A 288 32.71 12.46 -7.99
CA GLU A 288 31.71 13.22 -7.24
C GLU A 288 30.35 12.51 -7.21
N LEU A 289 29.83 12.09 -8.37
CA LEU A 289 28.56 11.36 -8.42
C LEU A 289 28.62 10.03 -7.67
N ARG A 290 29.75 9.33 -7.74
CA ARG A 290 29.97 8.10 -6.96
C ARG A 290 29.91 8.41 -5.46
N ALA A 291 30.59 9.44 -4.99
CA ALA A 291 30.56 9.84 -3.59
C ALA A 291 29.14 10.22 -3.14
N ARG A 292 28.42 11.00 -3.95
CA ARG A 292 27.01 11.35 -3.69
C ARG A 292 26.10 10.12 -3.64
N PHE A 293 26.36 9.11 -4.47
CA PHE A 293 25.60 7.86 -4.46
C PHE A 293 25.86 7.07 -3.17
N VAL A 294 27.12 6.96 -2.75
CA VAL A 294 27.48 6.29 -1.48
C VAL A 294 26.82 6.99 -0.30
N GLU A 295 26.89 8.32 -0.21
CA GLU A 295 26.20 9.09 0.84
C GLU A 295 24.67 8.87 0.81
N PHE A 296 24.08 8.79 -0.38
CA PHE A 296 22.67 8.44 -0.54
C PHE A 296 22.37 7.01 -0.05
N GLN A 297 23.23 6.05 -0.37
CA GLN A 297 23.10 4.66 0.06
C GLN A 297 23.18 4.55 1.58
N ASP A 298 24.13 5.24 2.22
CA ASP A 298 24.30 5.22 3.68
C ASP A 298 23.05 5.77 4.39
N ARG A 299 22.54 6.93 3.94
CA ARG A 299 21.27 7.48 4.46
C ARG A 299 20.10 6.53 4.22
N PHE A 300 20.07 5.85 3.09
CA PHE A 300 19.02 4.88 2.79
C PHE A 300 19.13 3.67 3.74
N ALA A 301 20.33 3.16 3.98
CA ALA A 301 20.61 2.07 4.92
C ALA A 301 20.14 2.42 6.34
N GLU A 302 20.51 3.60 6.86
CA GLU A 302 20.09 4.10 8.18
C GLU A 302 18.56 4.14 8.34
N VAL A 303 17.88 4.66 7.33
CA VAL A 303 16.42 4.83 7.35
C VAL A 303 15.67 3.52 7.19
N THR A 304 16.25 2.54 6.50
CA THR A 304 15.63 1.24 6.25
C THR A 304 16.01 0.17 7.25
N GLY A 305 17.02 0.44 8.10
CA GLY A 305 17.58 -0.55 9.03
C GLY A 305 18.33 -1.68 8.30
N MET A 306 18.79 -1.43 7.07
CA MET A 306 19.65 -2.36 6.34
C MET A 306 21.10 -2.09 6.75
N GLU A 307 21.86 -3.12 7.11
CA GLU A 307 23.31 -3.01 7.25
C GLU A 307 23.97 -3.33 5.91
N ALA A 308 25.01 -2.59 5.54
CA ALA A 308 25.81 -2.91 4.38
C ALA A 308 26.68 -4.14 4.71
N ASP A 309 26.53 -5.22 3.93
CA ASP A 309 27.49 -6.32 3.96
C ASP A 309 28.81 -5.79 3.34
N HIS A 310 29.77 -5.43 4.20
CA HIS A 310 31.10 -4.94 3.83
C HIS A 310 32.02 -6.07 3.41
#